data_AF-A0A843F5J4-F1
#
_entry.id   AF-A0A843F5J4-F1
#
_cell.length_a   1.000
_cell.length_b   1.000
_cell.length_c   1.000
_cell.angle_alpha   90.00
_cell.angle_beta   90.00
_cell.angle_gamma   90.00
#
_symmetry.space_group_name_H-M   'P 1'
#
loop_
_entity.id
_entity.type
_entity.pdbx_description
1 polymer ?
#
loop_
_entity_poly.entity_id
_entity_poly.type
_entity_poly.pdbx_seq_one_letter_code
_entity_poly.pdbx_strand_id
1 'polypeptide(L)'
;MNIKRIGIVLIFIGIFLSVYFVNDRTYLVPALTITILGFFITLVGFLDDVKKRKEINDQLDNDVVSIIQPLVTKYSNLNKEYKSSLSEEEYAQKRLEVNKNLEKELREKIPYLDSREIKKIVIEFSREQDKMN
;
A
#
# COMPACT_ATOMS: atom_id res chain seq x y z
N MET A 1 16.33 -6.72 8.06
CA MET A 1 16.69 -6.11 9.36
C MET A 1 16.19 -4.67 9.36
N ASN A 2 15.38 -4.26 10.34
CA ASN A 2 14.67 -2.96 10.27
C ASN A 2 15.65 -1.82 10.66
N ILE A 3 16.28 -1.19 9.67
CA ILE A 3 17.34 -0.17 9.83
C ILE A 3 16.89 0.95 10.77
N LYS A 4 15.62 1.37 10.65
CA LYS A 4 14.98 2.33 11.55
C LYS A 4 15.04 1.88 13.02
N ARG A 5 14.78 0.61 13.30
CA ARG A 5 14.81 0.05 14.67
C ARG A 5 16.21 0.05 15.25
N ILE A 6 17.24 -0.20 14.43
CA ILE A 6 18.64 -0.12 14.84
C ILE A 6 19.01 1.32 15.20
N GLY A 7 18.63 2.27 14.34
CA GLY A 7 18.86 3.69 14.61
C GLY A 7 18.22 4.14 15.92
N ILE A 8 16.97 3.74 16.19
CA ILE A 8 16.27 4.04 17.44
C ILE A 8 17.02 3.47 18.66
N VAL A 9 17.49 2.21 18.60
CA VAL A 9 18.26 1.60 19.70
C VAL A 9 19.56 2.36 19.95
N LEU A 10 20.27 2.77 18.90
CA LEU A 10 21.49 3.57 19.02
C LEU A 10 21.25 4.94 19.64
N ILE A 11 20.13 5.60 19.32
CA ILE A 11 19.72 6.86 19.96
C ILE A 11 19.55 6.66 21.47
N PHE A 12 18.83 5.60 21.89
CA PHE A 12 18.62 5.34 23.31
C PHE A 12 19.93 5.05 24.06
N ILE A 13 20.83 4.26 23.47
CA ILE A 13 22.15 3.99 24.05
C ILE A 13 22.98 5.28 24.14
N GLY A 14 22.98 6.08 23.06
CA GLY A 14 23.71 7.35 23.02
C GLY A 14 23.21 8.36 24.06
N ILE A 15 21.90 8.50 24.21
CA ILE A 15 21.29 9.37 25.23
C ILE A 15 21.65 8.88 26.64
N PHE A 16 21.52 7.58 26.91
CA PHE A 16 21.86 7.00 28.21
C PHE A 16 23.32 7.28 28.59
N LEU A 17 24.25 7.03 27.67
CA LEU A 17 25.68 7.31 27.86
C LEU A 17 25.94 8.82 28.03
N SER A 18 25.22 9.68 27.32
CA SER A 18 25.37 11.13 27.43
C SER A 18 24.94 11.65 28.80
N VAL A 19 23.87 11.09 29.37
CA VAL A 19 23.41 11.42 30.74
C VAL A 19 24.42 10.91 31.78
N TYR A 20 24.90 9.68 31.62
CA TYR A 20 25.85 9.06 32.55
C TYR A 20 27.21 9.79 32.59
N PHE A 21 27.71 10.22 31.42
CA PHE A 21 29.02 10.88 31.27
C PHE A 21 28.93 12.40 31.17
N VAL A 22 27.84 13.03 31.64
CA VAL A 22 27.62 14.48 31.50
C VAL A 22 28.76 15.34 32.08
N ASN A 23 29.45 14.84 33.11
CA ASN A 23 30.57 15.54 33.76
C ASN A 23 31.96 15.21 33.17
N ASP A 24 32.05 14.24 32.25
CA ASP A 24 33.30 13.86 31.59
C ASP A 24 33.22 14.11 30.09
N ARG A 25 33.82 15.23 29.64
CA ARG A 25 33.82 15.62 28.23
C ARG A 25 34.44 14.58 27.31
N THR A 26 35.38 13.77 27.80
CA THR A 26 36.09 12.75 27.01
C THR A 26 35.13 11.66 26.53
N TYR A 27 34.16 11.29 27.36
CA TYR A 27 33.16 10.26 27.04
C TYR A 27 31.83 10.83 26.57
N LEU A 28 31.53 12.10 26.91
CA LEU A 28 30.36 12.81 26.40
C LEU A 28 30.40 13.00 24.87
N VAL A 29 31.54 13.37 24.31
CA VAL A 29 31.67 13.61 22.85
C VAL A 29 31.40 12.33 22.03
N PRO A 30 31.98 11.17 22.37
CA PRO A 30 31.60 9.88 21.77
C PRO A 30 30.13 9.53 21.93
N ALA A 31 29.53 9.75 23.11
CA ALA A 31 28.12 9.45 23.36
C ALA A 31 27.16 10.29 22.50
N LEU A 32 27.47 11.58 22.32
CA LEU A 32 26.74 12.46 21.41
C LEU A 32 26.92 12.03 19.95
N THR A 33 28.12 11.62 19.56
CA THR A 33 28.40 11.12 18.21
C THR A 33 27.57 9.87 17.89
N ILE A 34 27.47 8.92 18.84
CA ILE A 34 26.62 7.73 18.70
C ILE A 34 25.15 8.12 18.54
N THR A 35 24.69 9.11 19.33
CA THR A 35 23.32 9.62 19.24
C THR A 35 23.02 10.19 17.85
N ILE A 36 23.91 11.06 17.32
CA ILE A 36 23.77 11.67 15.98
C ILE A 36 23.77 10.59 14.89
N LEU A 37 24.64 9.60 14.99
CA LEU A 37 24.70 8.48 14.06
C LEU A 37 23.40 7.66 14.08
N GLY A 38 22.83 7.41 15.27
CA GLY A 38 21.54 6.77 15.44
C GLY A 38 20.39 7.55 14.78
N PHE A 39 20.39 8.89 14.89
CA PHE A 39 19.45 9.76 14.18
C PHE A 39 19.59 9.63 12.66
N PHE A 40 20.82 9.66 12.13
CA PHE A 40 21.06 9.55 10.69
C PHE A 40 20.57 8.21 10.13
N ILE A 41 20.88 7.10 10.81
CA ILE A 41 20.43 5.75 10.43
C ILE A 41 18.89 5.68 10.44
N THR A 42 18.25 6.26 11.45
CA THR A 42 16.79 6.32 11.56
C THR A 42 16.19 7.08 10.39
N LEU A 43 16.75 8.25 10.05
CA LEU A 43 16.32 9.10 8.94
C LEU A 43 16.43 8.37 7.59
N VAL A 44 17.56 7.72 7.32
CA VAL A 44 17.77 6.92 6.11
C VAL A 44 16.75 5.80 6.01
N GLY A 45 16.45 5.11 7.13
CA GLY A 45 15.41 4.08 7.16
C GLY A 45 14.02 4.61 6.80
N PHE A 46 13.66 5.81 7.28
CA PHE A 46 12.40 6.46 6.89
C PHE A 46 12.38 6.88 5.42
N LEU A 47 13.48 7.41 4.89
CA LEU A 47 13.57 7.80 3.48
C LEU A 47 13.42 6.60 2.54
N ASP A 48 14.00 5.44 2.91
CA ASP A 48 13.84 4.19 2.16
C ASP A 48 12.37 3.72 2.13
N ASP A 49 11.68 3.78 3.28
CA ASP A 49 10.25 3.47 3.35
C ASP A 49 9.40 4.40 2.47
N VAL A 50 9.71 5.71 2.48
CA VAL A 50 9.01 6.70 1.64
C VAL A 50 9.27 6.44 0.16
N LYS A 51 10.52 6.13 -0.21
CA LYS A 51 10.88 5.84 -1.60
C LYS A 51 10.16 4.59 -2.12
N LYS A 52 10.14 3.50 -1.34
CA LYS A 52 9.41 2.28 -1.68
C LYS A 52 7.92 2.53 -1.86
N ARG A 53 7.30 3.33 -0.97
CA ARG A 53 5.90 3.72 -1.11
C ARG A 53 5.65 4.53 -2.38
N LYS A 54 6.58 5.43 -2.71
CA LYS A 54 6.49 6.21 -3.95
C LYS A 54 6.57 5.31 -5.19
N GLU A 55 7.49 4.35 -5.22
CA GLU A 55 7.62 3.39 -6.33
C GLU A 55 6.33 2.57 -6.52
N ILE A 56 5.73 2.07 -5.44
CA ILE A 56 4.45 1.36 -5.50
C ILE A 56 3.34 2.28 -6.00
N ASN A 57 3.31 3.53 -5.56
CA ASN A 57 2.28 4.49 -5.98
C ASN A 57 2.43 4.87 -7.46
N ASP A 58 3.65 5.12 -7.92
CA ASP A 58 3.95 5.41 -9.32
C ASP A 58 3.60 4.20 -10.22
N GLN A 59 3.85 2.98 -9.74
CA GLN A 59 3.41 1.76 -10.43
C GLN A 59 1.88 1.64 -10.46
N LEU A 60 1.22 1.91 -9.34
CA LEU A 60 -0.24 1.87 -9.25
C LEU A 60 -0.91 2.89 -10.19
N ASP A 61 -0.38 4.11 -10.28
CA ASP A 61 -0.90 5.14 -11.20
C ASP A 61 -0.82 4.67 -12.67
N ASN A 62 0.26 3.99 -13.04
CA ASN A 62 0.40 3.38 -14.37
C ASN A 62 -0.58 2.20 -14.57
N ASP A 63 -0.74 1.37 -13.56
CA ASP A 63 -1.64 0.19 -13.60
C ASP A 63 -3.12 0.60 -13.57
N VAL A 64 -3.46 1.75 -12.99
CA VAL A 64 -4.81 2.32 -13.07
C VAL A 64 -5.20 2.53 -14.52
N VAL A 65 -4.33 3.15 -15.31
CA VAL A 65 -4.59 3.47 -16.71
C VAL A 65 -4.51 2.22 -17.60
N SER A 66 -3.50 1.36 -17.37
CA SER A 66 -3.20 0.25 -18.27
C SER A 66 -3.95 -1.05 -17.94
N ILE A 67 -4.39 -1.25 -16.69
CA ILE A 67 -4.98 -2.51 -16.21
C ILE A 67 -6.37 -2.27 -15.61
N ILE A 68 -6.49 -1.41 -14.59
CA ILE A 68 -7.72 -1.28 -13.79
C ILE A 68 -8.85 -0.68 -14.64
N GLN A 69 -8.62 0.46 -15.31
CA GLN A 69 -9.63 1.10 -16.15
C GLN A 69 -10.14 0.21 -17.29
N PRO A 70 -9.27 -0.47 -18.07
CA PRO A 70 -9.72 -1.43 -19.07
C PRO A 70 -10.53 -2.59 -18.49
N LEU A 71 -10.13 -3.15 -17.35
CA LEU A 71 -10.87 -4.22 -16.68
C LEU A 71 -12.25 -3.75 -16.21
N VAL A 72 -12.31 -2.62 -15.51
CA VAL A 72 -13.56 -2.00 -15.06
C VAL A 72 -14.49 -1.74 -16.25
N THR A 73 -13.96 -1.23 -17.35
CA THR A 73 -14.74 -0.98 -18.58
C THR A 73 -15.26 -2.28 -19.19
N LYS A 74 -14.41 -3.30 -19.34
CA LYS A 74 -14.77 -4.63 -19.84
C LYS A 74 -15.92 -5.23 -19.01
N TYR A 75 -15.78 -5.25 -17.70
CA TYR A 75 -16.78 -5.83 -16.80
C TYR A 75 -18.04 -4.98 -16.67
N SER A 76 -17.95 -3.64 -16.78
CA SER A 76 -19.13 -2.79 -16.85
C SER A 76 -19.95 -3.03 -18.12
N ASN A 77 -19.28 -3.14 -19.28
CA ASN A 77 -19.96 -3.44 -20.54
C ASN A 77 -20.63 -4.82 -20.49
N LEU A 78 -19.94 -5.82 -19.94
CA LEU A 78 -20.51 -7.15 -19.75
C LEU A 78 -21.74 -7.13 -18.82
N ASN A 79 -21.68 -6.35 -17.74
CA ASN A 79 -22.81 -6.20 -16.82
C ASN A 79 -24.03 -5.54 -17.51
N LYS A 80 -23.79 -4.54 -18.38
CA LYS A 80 -24.86 -3.92 -19.19
C LYS A 80 -25.48 -4.89 -20.18
N GLU A 81 -24.66 -5.70 -20.84
CA GLU A 81 -25.14 -6.74 -21.78
C GLU A 81 -26.02 -7.76 -21.06
N TYR A 82 -25.58 -8.26 -19.91
CA TYR A 82 -26.37 -9.17 -19.07
C TYR A 82 -27.67 -8.54 -18.60
N LYS A 83 -27.66 -7.28 -18.18
CA LYS A 83 -28.89 -6.57 -17.80
C LYS A 83 -29.88 -6.47 -18.96
N SER A 84 -29.40 -6.28 -20.18
CA SER A 84 -30.26 -6.13 -21.36
C SER A 84 -30.81 -7.45 -21.92
N SER A 85 -30.16 -8.58 -21.60
CA SER A 85 -30.42 -9.87 -22.25
C SER A 85 -30.98 -10.94 -21.32
N LEU A 86 -30.92 -10.76 -20.00
CA LEU A 86 -31.30 -11.77 -19.01
C LEU A 86 -32.51 -11.33 -18.17
N SER A 87 -33.19 -12.31 -17.58
CA SER A 87 -34.18 -12.07 -16.53
C SER A 87 -33.52 -11.50 -15.27
N GLU A 88 -34.30 -10.85 -14.39
CA GLU A 88 -33.75 -10.23 -13.16
C GLU A 88 -33.04 -11.25 -12.24
N GLU A 89 -33.56 -12.46 -12.14
CA GLU A 89 -32.97 -13.53 -11.31
C GLU A 89 -31.64 -14.02 -11.89
N GLU A 90 -31.56 -14.23 -13.20
CA GLU A 90 -30.32 -14.63 -13.89
C GLU A 90 -29.28 -13.51 -13.87
N TYR A 91 -29.71 -12.25 -14.04
CA TYR A 91 -28.86 -11.08 -13.92
C TYR A 91 -28.23 -10.97 -12.53
N ALA A 92 -29.01 -11.19 -11.47
CA ALA A 92 -28.49 -11.14 -10.09
C ALA A 92 -27.36 -12.17 -9.85
N GLN A 93 -27.51 -13.39 -10.40
CA GLN A 93 -26.47 -14.42 -10.32
C GLN A 93 -25.23 -14.03 -11.13
N LYS A 94 -25.41 -13.55 -12.36
CA LYS A 94 -24.32 -13.14 -13.25
C LYS A 94 -23.54 -11.95 -12.71
N ARG A 95 -24.21 -11.05 -11.99
CA ARG A 95 -23.58 -9.91 -11.32
C ARG A 95 -22.57 -10.33 -10.24
N LEU A 96 -22.92 -11.35 -9.45
CA LEU A 96 -22.00 -11.92 -8.47
C LEU A 96 -20.79 -12.58 -9.16
N GLU A 97 -21.02 -13.23 -10.30
CA GLU A 97 -19.96 -13.83 -11.11
C GLU A 97 -19.02 -12.77 -11.69
N VAL A 98 -19.56 -11.66 -12.22
CA VAL A 98 -18.79 -10.50 -12.70
C VAL A 98 -17.87 -9.96 -11.60
N ASN A 99 -18.39 -9.75 -10.39
CA ASN A 99 -17.58 -9.24 -9.27
C ASN A 99 -16.45 -10.21 -8.89
N LYS A 100 -16.72 -11.52 -8.87
CA LYS A 100 -15.70 -12.55 -8.58
C LYS A 100 -14.63 -12.61 -9.67
N ASN A 101 -15.03 -12.52 -10.93
CA ASN A 101 -14.11 -12.57 -12.07
C ASN A 101 -13.23 -11.31 -12.15
N LEU A 102 -13.81 -10.14 -11.90
CA LEU A 102 -13.06 -8.88 -11.75
C LEU A 102 -12.04 -8.98 -10.60
N GLU A 103 -12.44 -9.50 -9.43
CA GLU A 103 -11.52 -9.70 -8.30
C GLU A 103 -10.36 -10.63 -8.67
N LYS A 104 -10.65 -11.73 -9.38
CA LYS A 104 -9.65 -12.70 -9.83
C LYS A 104 -8.67 -12.08 -10.82
N GLU A 105 -9.14 -11.41 -11.86
CA GLU A 105 -8.26 -10.77 -12.86
C GLU A 105 -7.41 -9.65 -12.23
N LEU A 106 -7.97 -8.87 -11.30
CA LEU A 106 -7.20 -7.84 -10.58
C LEU A 106 -6.08 -8.45 -9.73
N ARG A 107 -6.34 -9.59 -9.06
CA ARG A 107 -5.30 -10.32 -8.29
C ARG A 107 -4.19 -10.87 -9.18
N GLU A 108 -4.55 -11.37 -10.37
CA GLU A 108 -3.58 -11.92 -11.31
C GLU A 108 -2.71 -10.83 -11.94
N LYS A 109 -3.31 -9.68 -12.30
CA LYS A 109 -2.59 -8.60 -12.99
C LYS A 109 -1.89 -7.62 -12.06
N ILE A 110 -2.33 -7.50 -10.81
CA ILE A 110 -1.78 -6.56 -9.82
C ILE A 110 -1.42 -7.31 -8.52
N PRO A 111 -0.43 -8.22 -8.56
CA PRO A 111 -0.12 -9.13 -7.45
C PRO A 111 0.50 -8.44 -6.23
N TYR A 112 0.98 -7.20 -6.38
CA TYR A 112 1.59 -6.42 -5.30
C TYR A 112 0.56 -5.68 -4.42
N LEU A 113 -0.70 -5.57 -4.86
CA LEU A 113 -1.76 -4.98 -4.05
C LEU A 113 -2.29 -5.99 -3.03
N ASP A 114 -2.60 -5.49 -1.84
CA ASP A 114 -3.21 -6.33 -0.81
C ASP A 114 -4.62 -6.76 -1.23
N SER A 115 -5.02 -7.97 -0.80
CA SER A 115 -6.38 -8.48 -1.05
C SER A 115 -7.47 -7.52 -0.55
N ARG A 116 -7.18 -6.72 0.48
CA ARG A 116 -8.11 -5.72 1.02
C ARG A 116 -8.28 -4.54 0.07
N GLU A 117 -7.24 -4.14 -0.64
CA GLU A 117 -7.27 -3.04 -1.61
C GLU A 117 -8.02 -3.45 -2.87
N ILE A 118 -7.74 -4.66 -3.38
CA ILE A 118 -8.48 -5.23 -4.51
C ILE A 118 -9.98 -5.32 -4.21
N LYS A 119 -10.34 -5.78 -3.00
CA LYS A 119 -11.74 -5.82 -2.57
C LYS A 119 -12.41 -4.43 -2.56
N LYS A 120 -11.69 -3.36 -2.19
CA LYS A 120 -12.25 -2.00 -2.25
C LYS A 120 -12.57 -1.59 -3.69
N ILE A 121 -11.71 -1.93 -4.65
CA ILE A 121 -11.95 -1.66 -6.08
C ILE A 121 -13.23 -2.37 -6.55
N VAL A 122 -13.39 -3.66 -6.21
CA VAL A 122 -14.57 -4.45 -6.60
C VAL A 122 -15.85 -3.94 -5.92
N ILE A 123 -15.78 -3.55 -4.65
CA ILE A 123 -16.91 -2.94 -3.94
C ILE A 123 -17.33 -1.63 -4.61
N GLU A 124 -16.37 -0.75 -4.91
CA GLU A 124 -16.67 0.53 -5.54
C GLU A 124 -17.24 0.33 -6.95
N PHE A 125 -16.68 -0.60 -7.72
CA PHE A 125 -17.25 -1.03 -9.00
C PHE A 125 -18.71 -1.46 -8.86
N SER A 126 -19.01 -2.34 -7.89
CA SER A 126 -20.38 -2.83 -7.67
C SER A 126 -21.33 -1.69 -7.30
N ARG A 127 -20.90 -0.76 -6.45
CA ARG A 127 -21.68 0.44 -6.05
C ARG A 127 -21.94 1.36 -7.23
N GLU A 128 -20.96 1.58 -8.10
CA GLU A 128 -21.16 2.36 -9.33
C GLU A 128 -22.15 1.67 -10.27
N GLN A 129 -22.08 0.34 -10.40
CA GLN A 129 -23.09 -0.40 -11.16
C GLN A 129 -24.49 -0.30 -10.54
N ASP A 130 -24.61 -0.19 -9.21
CA ASP A 130 -25.91 0.03 -8.54
C ASP A 130 -26.51 1.40 -8.88
N LYS A 131 -25.68 2.45 -8.97
CA LYS A 131 -26.14 3.81 -9.33
C LYS A 131 -26.57 3.93 -10.79
N MET A 132 -26.02 3.10 -11.66
CA MET A 132 -26.38 3.04 -13.08
C MET A 132 -27.65 2.22 -13.34
N ASN A 133 -28.24 1.62 -12.30
CA ASN A 133 -29.51 0.92 -12.39
C ASN A 133 -30.70 1.82 -12.07
#